data_AF-Q2UA82-F1
#
_entry.id   AF-Q2UA82-F1
#
_cell.length_a   1.000
_cell.length_b   1.000
_cell.length_c   1.000
_cell.angle_alpha   90.00
_cell.angle_beta   90.00
_cell.angle_gamma   90.00
#
_symmetry.space_group_name_H-M   'P 1'
#
loop_
_entity.id
_entity.type
_entity.pdbx_description
1 polymer ?
#
loop_
_entity_poly.entity_id
_entity_poly.type
_entity_poly.pdbx_seq_one_letter_code
_entity_poly.pdbx_strand_id
1 'polypeptide(L)'
;MPASNGRSGHERGAVERLLSPFLDIGLDVDSAFTIPKQISQFQIGLLSLPKSHKQAAFMDDYDEQPEGEEEESEYQQLRSKQRAEDKVGEAWQIGFSVSPEASGLQLSYARNLFSGTAANDPVRSEWSSEGHYALPPANEPRSIRVEVASTVNMDLSLSWKIEGSRQVGELTRMGLGVGVEGPHGLVMTVSWSRLGQKIKLPIAVCPIDMVNADAAALAIIFPWVAYCAWEFGFIRPRERKNRRRVIARRQKELKKLVPIKRAESLQATELMTEQVRRRQAKEERQDGLVITKAEYGHYPSKKKGNDVGKEYEVVDVTIPVAGLVDRSQLVIPKNMVKLWCC
;
A
#
# COMPACT_ATOMS: atom_id res chain seq x y z
N MET A 1 2.89 -63.85 7.75
CA MET A 1 2.54 -62.78 8.71
C MET A 1 3.59 -61.68 8.65
N PRO A 2 3.46 -60.66 7.80
CA PRO A 2 4.24 -59.44 7.93
C PRO A 2 3.36 -58.24 8.33
N ALA A 3 3.88 -57.44 9.27
CA ALA A 3 3.31 -56.19 9.73
C ALA A 3 3.48 -55.09 8.66
N SER A 4 2.40 -54.41 8.32
CA SER A 4 2.39 -53.27 7.40
C SER A 4 2.71 -51.97 8.14
N ASN A 5 3.75 -51.28 7.68
CA ASN A 5 4.18 -49.96 8.11
C ASN A 5 3.32 -48.88 7.43
N GLY A 6 2.62 -48.04 8.21
CA GLY A 6 1.75 -46.97 7.70
C GLY A 6 2.35 -45.59 7.92
N ARG A 7 2.84 -44.97 6.84
CA ARG A 7 3.21 -43.54 6.77
C ARG A 7 1.97 -42.66 6.94
N SER A 8 1.95 -41.77 7.93
CA SER A 8 1.08 -40.58 7.92
C SER A 8 1.88 -39.35 8.33
N GLY A 9 2.24 -38.53 7.36
CA GLY A 9 2.98 -37.30 7.62
C GLY A 9 3.28 -36.57 6.32
N HIS A 10 2.25 -36.06 5.63
CA HIS A 10 2.50 -35.17 4.49
C HIS A 10 1.40 -34.17 4.10
N GLU A 11 0.29 -34.03 4.85
CA GLU A 11 -0.81 -33.13 4.40
C GLU A 11 -0.85 -31.76 5.08
N ARG A 12 -0.05 -31.50 6.12
CA ARG A 12 -0.12 -30.21 6.85
C ARG A 12 0.62 -29.04 6.17
N GLY A 13 1.45 -29.27 5.16
CA GLY A 13 2.31 -28.23 4.57
C GLY A 13 1.82 -27.58 3.26
N ALA A 14 0.83 -28.16 2.59
CA ALA A 14 0.40 -27.68 1.26
C ALA A 14 -0.63 -26.55 1.35
N VAL A 15 -1.53 -26.62 2.32
CA VAL A 15 -2.60 -25.62 2.54
C VAL A 15 -2.01 -24.30 3.03
N GLU A 16 -0.95 -24.35 3.85
CA GLU A 16 -0.28 -23.17 4.41
C GLU A 16 0.50 -22.37 3.35
N ARG A 17 1.00 -23.02 2.30
CA ARG A 17 1.77 -22.37 1.22
C ARG A 17 0.90 -21.76 0.12
N LEU A 18 -0.28 -22.33 -0.12
CA LEU A 18 -1.25 -21.77 -1.07
C LEU A 18 -1.99 -20.55 -0.52
N LEU A 19 -2.01 -20.38 0.80
CA LEU A 19 -2.80 -19.37 1.50
C LEU A 19 -1.98 -18.30 2.22
N SER A 20 -0.66 -18.26 2.03
CA SER A 20 0.20 -17.19 2.56
C SER A 20 -0.16 -15.77 2.11
N PRO A 21 -0.71 -15.48 0.90
CA PRO A 21 -1.12 -14.12 0.56
C PRO A 21 -2.41 -13.66 1.28
N PHE A 22 -3.09 -14.53 2.03
CA PHE A 22 -4.35 -14.20 2.71
C PHE A 22 -4.14 -13.46 4.04
N LEU A 23 -2.98 -13.64 4.69
CA LEU A 23 -2.65 -13.01 5.98
C LEU A 23 -2.40 -11.50 5.88
N ASP A 24 -1.79 -11.02 4.78
CA ASP A 24 -1.44 -9.61 4.60
C ASP A 24 -2.66 -8.71 4.31
N ILE A 25 -3.81 -9.30 3.96
CA ILE A 25 -4.99 -8.56 3.46
C ILE A 25 -6.12 -8.52 4.53
N GLY A 26 -5.79 -8.88 5.78
CA GLY A 26 -6.76 -8.90 6.88
C GLY A 26 -7.82 -10.01 6.78
N LEU A 27 -7.58 -11.01 5.94
CA LEU A 27 -8.31 -12.28 5.89
C LEU A 27 -7.72 -13.21 6.95
N ASP A 28 -8.17 -13.03 8.19
CA ASP A 28 -7.85 -13.95 9.28
C ASP A 28 -8.60 -15.26 8.99
N VAL A 29 -7.86 -16.31 8.66
CA VAL A 29 -8.37 -17.63 8.26
C VAL A 29 -9.20 -18.25 9.40
N ASP A 30 -8.86 -17.90 10.65
CA ASP A 30 -9.60 -18.27 11.87
C ASP A 30 -10.94 -17.50 12.02
N SER A 31 -11.17 -16.48 11.20
CA SER A 31 -12.44 -15.73 11.13
C SER A 31 -13.18 -15.92 9.82
N ALA A 32 -12.53 -16.51 8.82
CA ALA A 32 -13.13 -16.72 7.51
C ALA A 32 -14.31 -17.69 7.62
N PHE A 33 -14.22 -18.72 8.47
CA PHE A 33 -15.32 -19.65 8.70
C PHE A 33 -15.42 -20.25 10.10
N THR A 34 -14.48 -20.04 11.02
CA THR A 34 -14.50 -20.77 12.30
C THR A 34 -15.10 -19.98 13.46
N ILE A 35 -16.27 -20.40 13.92
CA ILE A 35 -16.62 -20.32 15.34
C ILE A 35 -15.70 -21.36 16.02
N PRO A 36 -14.85 -20.99 16.98
CA PRO A 36 -13.94 -21.94 17.57
C PRO A 36 -14.73 -23.03 18.31
N LYS A 37 -14.46 -24.29 17.93
CA LYS A 37 -14.63 -25.49 18.78
C LYS A 37 -16.07 -25.96 18.98
N GLN A 38 -16.75 -26.40 17.91
CA GLN A 38 -18.03 -27.12 18.02
C GLN A 38 -18.02 -28.41 17.19
N ILE A 39 -18.67 -29.45 17.72
CA ILE A 39 -18.50 -30.86 17.29
C ILE A 39 -19.37 -31.19 16.07
N SER A 40 -20.41 -30.39 15.81
CA SER A 40 -21.30 -30.53 14.66
C SER A 40 -21.67 -29.15 14.11
N GLN A 41 -21.07 -28.76 12.98
CA GLN A 41 -21.41 -27.51 12.28
C GLN A 41 -21.50 -27.75 10.78
N PHE A 42 -22.47 -27.11 10.14
CA PHE A 42 -22.58 -27.05 8.67
C PHE A 42 -22.31 -25.62 8.21
N GLN A 43 -21.41 -25.45 7.26
CA GLN A 43 -20.98 -24.13 6.80
C GLN A 43 -20.79 -24.13 5.28
N ILE A 44 -21.32 -23.09 4.62
CA ILE A 44 -21.13 -22.82 3.20
C ILE A 44 -20.69 -21.37 3.07
N GLY A 45 -19.69 -21.10 2.24
CA GLY A 45 -19.21 -19.75 2.00
C GLY A 45 -18.76 -19.50 0.58
N LEU A 46 -18.94 -18.27 0.13
CA LEU A 46 -18.43 -17.71 -1.11
C LEU A 46 -17.49 -16.55 -0.76
N LEU A 47 -16.31 -16.50 -1.37
CA LEU A 47 -15.30 -15.47 -1.15
C LEU A 47 -14.78 -14.98 -2.50
N SER A 48 -14.66 -13.67 -2.69
CA SER A 48 -13.91 -13.09 -3.80
C SER A 48 -12.45 -12.91 -3.42
N LEU A 49 -11.55 -13.35 -4.29
CA LEU A 49 -10.12 -13.13 -4.11
C LEU A 49 -9.76 -11.70 -4.56
N PRO A 50 -8.96 -10.96 -3.77
CA PRO A 50 -8.44 -9.67 -4.20
C PRO A 50 -7.45 -9.85 -5.37
N LYS A 51 -7.42 -8.89 -6.30
CA LYS A 51 -6.46 -8.88 -7.41
C LYS A 51 -5.16 -8.28 -6.88
N SER A 52 -4.01 -8.91 -7.10
CA SER A 52 -2.74 -8.31 -6.64
C SER A 52 -2.41 -7.06 -7.46
N HIS A 53 -1.90 -5.99 -6.82
CA HIS A 53 -1.36 -4.79 -7.49
C HIS A 53 -0.30 -5.16 -8.56
N LYS A 54 0.45 -6.25 -8.37
CA LYS A 54 1.41 -6.72 -9.36
C LYS A 54 0.73 -7.23 -10.64
N GLN A 55 -0.42 -7.91 -10.53
CA GLN A 55 -1.15 -8.45 -11.68
C GLN A 55 -1.97 -7.40 -12.43
N ALA A 56 -2.42 -6.33 -11.76
CA ALA A 56 -3.10 -5.22 -12.41
C ALA A 56 -2.14 -4.47 -13.37
N ALA A 57 -0.91 -4.21 -12.93
CA ALA A 57 0.10 -3.53 -13.73
C ALA A 57 0.52 -4.27 -15.02
N PHE A 58 0.35 -5.60 -15.10
CA PHE A 58 0.67 -6.39 -16.30
C PHE A 58 -0.50 -6.47 -17.30
N MET A 59 -1.70 -6.06 -16.91
CA MET A 59 -2.93 -6.28 -17.69
C MET A 59 -3.45 -4.99 -18.34
N ASP A 60 -2.98 -3.82 -17.89
CA ASP A 60 -3.36 -2.49 -18.40
C ASP A 60 -2.61 -2.07 -19.68
N ASP A 61 -1.81 -2.96 -20.29
CA ASP A 61 -0.98 -2.66 -21.47
C ASP A 61 -1.65 -3.02 -22.82
N TYR A 62 -2.98 -3.28 -22.83
CA TYR A 62 -3.72 -3.74 -24.02
C TYR A 62 -5.09 -3.08 -24.23
N ASP A 63 -5.28 -1.82 -23.82
CA ASP A 63 -6.49 -1.08 -24.24
C ASP A 63 -6.16 -0.17 -25.44
N GLU A 64 -6.65 -0.60 -26.59
CA GLU A 64 -6.51 0.00 -27.93
C GLU A 64 -7.05 1.45 -27.95
N GLN A 65 -6.22 2.41 -28.37
CA GLN A 65 -6.54 3.83 -28.46
C GLN A 65 -7.62 4.11 -29.53
N PRO A 66 -8.76 4.75 -29.20
CA PRO A 66 -9.52 5.51 -30.18
C PRO A 66 -8.99 6.96 -30.22
N GLU A 67 -8.58 7.41 -31.40
CA GLU A 67 -8.21 8.80 -31.66
C GLU A 67 -9.47 9.69 -31.64
N GLY A 68 -9.54 10.66 -30.73
CA GLY A 68 -10.53 11.75 -30.77
C GLY A 68 -10.97 12.28 -29.40
N GLU A 69 -10.78 13.59 -29.19
CA GLU A 69 -11.20 14.44 -28.05
C GLU A 69 -10.37 14.31 -26.75
N GLU A 70 -9.34 15.17 -26.65
CA GLU A 70 -8.12 14.94 -25.86
C GLU A 70 -8.14 15.44 -24.40
N GLU A 71 -9.16 16.16 -23.91
CA GLU A 71 -9.14 16.68 -22.52
C GLU A 71 -10.20 16.03 -21.60
N GLU A 72 -11.45 15.85 -22.04
CA GLU A 72 -12.48 15.19 -21.23
C GLU A 72 -12.27 13.67 -21.11
N SER A 73 -11.68 13.04 -22.12
CA SER A 73 -11.36 11.61 -22.13
C SER A 73 -10.23 11.28 -21.15
N GLU A 74 -9.22 12.12 -21.00
CA GLU A 74 -8.13 11.95 -20.03
C GLU A 74 -8.65 11.92 -18.59
N TYR A 75 -9.57 12.82 -18.21
CA TYR A 75 -10.17 12.80 -16.87
C TYR A 75 -11.03 11.56 -16.63
N GLN A 76 -11.73 11.07 -17.65
CA GLN A 76 -12.51 9.84 -17.57
C GLN A 76 -11.61 8.61 -17.43
N GLN A 77 -10.50 8.57 -18.16
CA GLN A 77 -9.47 7.53 -18.10
C GLN A 77 -8.74 7.55 -16.76
N LEU A 78 -8.40 8.72 -16.21
CA LEU A 78 -7.82 8.84 -14.87
C LEU A 78 -8.79 8.35 -13.80
N ARG A 79 -10.09 8.65 -13.91
CA ARG A 79 -11.12 8.16 -12.99
C ARG A 79 -11.41 6.67 -13.14
N SER A 80 -11.25 6.10 -14.34
CA SER A 80 -11.43 4.65 -14.56
C SER A 80 -10.22 3.88 -14.04
N LYS A 81 -9.00 4.37 -14.27
CA LYS A 81 -7.76 3.85 -13.68
C LYS A 81 -7.79 3.92 -12.15
N GLN A 82 -8.16 5.08 -11.58
CA GLN A 82 -8.35 5.22 -10.12
C GLN A 82 -9.42 4.25 -9.58
N ARG A 83 -10.55 4.08 -10.29
CA ARG A 83 -11.58 3.09 -9.89
C ARG A 83 -11.09 1.66 -10.01
N ALA A 84 -10.26 1.35 -11.01
CA ALA A 84 -9.67 0.03 -11.17
C ALA A 84 -8.67 -0.24 -10.03
N GLU A 85 -7.79 0.71 -9.71
CA GLU A 85 -6.86 0.69 -8.59
C GLU A 85 -7.57 0.53 -7.24
N ASP A 86 -8.65 1.27 -6.99
CA ASP A 86 -9.48 1.13 -5.80
C ASP A 86 -10.14 -0.27 -5.70
N LYS A 87 -10.54 -0.84 -6.85
CA LYS A 87 -11.19 -2.15 -6.95
C LYS A 87 -10.21 -3.33 -6.81
N VAL A 88 -8.92 -3.12 -7.05
CA VAL A 88 -7.88 -4.16 -7.02
C VAL A 88 -7.77 -4.81 -5.63
N GLY A 89 -8.00 -4.07 -4.54
CA GLY A 89 -7.95 -4.60 -3.18
C GLY A 89 -9.29 -5.06 -2.57
N GLU A 90 -10.41 -4.97 -3.30
CA GLU A 90 -11.72 -5.31 -2.73
C GLU A 90 -11.93 -6.83 -2.64
N ALA A 91 -12.14 -7.33 -1.43
CA ALA A 91 -12.59 -8.70 -1.17
C ALA A 91 -13.93 -8.68 -0.44
N TRP A 92 -14.87 -9.49 -0.89
CA TRP A 92 -16.15 -9.72 -0.22
C TRP A 92 -16.34 -11.20 0.08
N GLN A 93 -17.09 -11.50 1.13
CA GLN A 93 -17.47 -12.84 1.51
C GLN A 93 -18.95 -12.90 1.88
N ILE A 94 -19.57 -14.03 1.55
CA ILE A 94 -20.91 -14.41 2.02
C ILE A 94 -20.76 -15.77 2.68
N GLY A 95 -21.23 -15.91 3.91
CA GLY A 95 -21.20 -17.15 4.68
C GLY A 95 -22.59 -17.51 5.20
N PHE A 96 -22.89 -18.80 5.18
CA PHE A 96 -24.05 -19.37 5.83
C PHE A 96 -23.57 -20.48 6.76
N SER A 97 -23.95 -20.43 8.03
CA SER A 97 -23.57 -21.44 9.02
C SER A 97 -24.75 -21.88 9.86
N VAL A 98 -24.80 -23.17 10.16
CA VAL A 98 -25.80 -23.81 11.01
C VAL A 98 -25.06 -24.58 12.09
N SER A 99 -25.34 -24.26 13.36
CA SER A 99 -24.80 -24.98 14.50
C SER A 99 -25.94 -25.36 15.46
N PRO A 100 -26.14 -26.66 15.73
CA PRO A 100 -27.09 -27.14 16.74
C PRO A 100 -26.69 -26.71 18.16
N GLU A 101 -25.39 -26.54 18.42
CA GLU A 101 -24.84 -26.23 19.75
C GLU A 101 -24.85 -24.73 20.05
N ALA A 102 -24.64 -23.88 19.03
CA ALA A 102 -24.92 -22.44 19.13
C ALA A 102 -26.42 -22.12 18.95
N SER A 103 -27.26 -23.16 18.87
CA SER A 103 -28.71 -23.08 18.74
C SER A 103 -29.15 -22.04 17.71
N GLY A 104 -28.59 -22.03 16.49
CA GLY A 104 -28.97 -21.02 15.51
C GLY A 104 -28.44 -21.16 14.09
N LEU A 105 -29.14 -20.49 13.17
CA LEU A 105 -28.78 -20.25 11.77
C LEU A 105 -28.11 -18.87 11.67
N GLN A 106 -26.92 -18.77 11.09
CA GLN A 106 -26.21 -17.50 10.92
C GLN A 106 -25.93 -17.24 9.43
N LEU A 107 -26.29 -16.05 8.96
CA LEU A 107 -25.92 -15.50 7.68
C LEU A 107 -24.90 -14.38 7.91
N SER A 108 -23.76 -14.41 7.23
CA SER A 108 -22.74 -13.37 7.31
C SER A 108 -22.40 -12.82 5.93
N TYR A 109 -22.19 -11.51 5.87
CA TYR A 109 -21.65 -10.80 4.71
C TYR A 109 -20.50 -9.94 5.21
N ALA A 110 -19.33 -10.03 4.59
CA ALA A 110 -18.26 -9.08 4.89
C ALA A 110 -17.63 -8.52 3.63
N ARG A 111 -17.16 -7.28 3.72
CA ARG A 111 -16.46 -6.59 2.63
C ARG A 111 -15.29 -5.78 3.17
N ASN A 112 -14.17 -5.83 2.46
CA ASN A 112 -13.06 -4.92 2.67
C ASN A 112 -13.33 -3.59 1.96
N LEU A 113 -13.33 -2.52 2.72
CA LEU A 113 -13.46 -1.15 2.24
C LEU A 113 -12.10 -0.46 2.31
N PHE A 114 -11.83 0.46 1.36
CA PHE A 114 -10.63 1.31 1.34
C PHE A 114 -9.30 0.55 1.21
N SER A 115 -9.26 -0.44 0.31
CA SER A 115 -8.06 -1.28 0.12
C SER A 115 -7.11 -0.82 -0.99
N GLY A 116 -7.45 0.18 -1.80
CA GLY A 116 -6.64 0.56 -2.97
C GLY A 116 -5.87 1.89 -2.86
N THR A 117 -6.22 2.76 -1.92
CA THR A 117 -5.68 4.14 -1.93
C THR A 117 -4.46 4.29 -1.01
N ALA A 118 -3.25 4.11 -1.57
CA ALA A 118 -2.04 4.58 -0.89
C ALA A 118 -2.20 6.09 -0.62
N ALA A 119 -2.29 6.48 0.65
CA ALA A 119 -2.71 7.84 1.03
C ALA A 119 -1.78 8.98 0.53
N ASN A 120 -0.65 8.67 -0.11
CA ASN A 120 0.19 9.61 -0.84
C ASN A 120 0.90 8.86 -1.98
N ASP A 121 0.70 9.33 -3.21
CA ASP A 121 1.56 9.02 -4.33
C ASP A 121 3.03 9.36 -3.99
N PRO A 122 4.00 8.46 -4.22
CA PRO A 122 5.40 8.80 -4.11
C PRO A 122 5.81 9.69 -5.30
N VAL A 123 5.55 11.00 -5.22
CA VAL A 123 6.03 12.00 -6.22
C VAL A 123 7.55 12.23 -6.12
N ARG A 124 8.34 11.26 -5.65
CA ARG A 124 9.78 11.42 -5.47
C ARG A 124 10.53 10.24 -6.04
N SER A 125 11.55 10.55 -6.84
CA SER A 125 12.47 9.57 -7.40
C SER A 125 13.09 8.72 -6.29
N GLU A 126 12.79 7.42 -6.31
CA GLU A 126 13.40 6.40 -5.46
C GLU A 126 14.85 6.08 -5.87
N TRP A 127 15.33 6.69 -6.95
CA TRP A 127 16.66 6.50 -7.49
C TRP A 127 17.63 7.58 -7.01
N SER A 128 18.79 7.15 -6.50
CA SER A 128 19.94 8.01 -6.23
C SER A 128 21.21 7.43 -6.88
N SER A 129 22.32 8.17 -6.84
CA SER A 129 23.63 7.67 -7.28
C SER A 129 24.16 6.52 -6.43
N GLU A 130 23.59 6.28 -5.25
CA GLU A 130 23.92 5.15 -4.36
C GLU A 130 23.06 3.91 -4.64
N GLY A 131 22.11 3.99 -5.57
CA GLY A 131 21.23 2.89 -5.98
C GLY A 131 19.74 3.19 -5.78
N HIS A 132 18.93 2.13 -5.84
CA HIS A 132 17.50 2.21 -5.56
C HIS A 132 17.26 2.21 -4.05
N TYR A 133 16.56 3.23 -3.58
CA TYR A 133 16.05 3.31 -2.22
C TYR A 133 14.53 3.39 -2.28
N ALA A 134 13.90 2.23 -2.11
CA ALA A 134 12.48 2.17 -1.77
C ALA A 134 12.27 3.04 -0.52
N LEU A 135 11.45 4.08 -0.65
CA LEU A 135 10.92 4.72 0.55
C LEU A 135 10.19 3.63 1.34
N PRO A 136 10.15 3.71 2.70
CA PRO A 136 9.28 2.83 3.45
C PRO A 136 7.91 2.91 2.79
N PRO A 137 7.34 1.79 2.32
CA PRO A 137 6.11 1.80 1.57
C PRO A 137 5.14 2.67 2.35
N ALA A 138 4.48 3.62 1.65
CA ALA A 138 3.39 4.36 2.27
C ALA A 138 2.46 3.28 2.82
N ASN A 139 2.37 3.22 4.15
CA ASN A 139 1.66 2.17 4.90
C ASN A 139 0.45 1.75 4.07
N GLU A 140 0.50 0.53 3.53
CA GLU A 140 -0.46 0.03 2.56
C GLU A 140 -1.86 0.35 3.09
N PRO A 141 -2.78 0.84 2.26
CA PRO A 141 -4.13 1.19 2.71
C PRO A 141 -4.71 0.07 3.57
N ARG A 142 -4.67 0.29 4.89
CA ARG A 142 -5.17 -0.67 5.87
C ARG A 142 -6.68 -0.65 5.75
N SER A 143 -7.18 -1.60 4.97
CA SER A 143 -8.59 -1.74 4.66
C SER A 143 -9.40 -1.95 5.94
N ILE A 144 -10.60 -1.38 5.95
CA ILE A 144 -11.58 -1.60 6.99
C ILE A 144 -12.46 -2.76 6.52
N ARG A 145 -12.44 -3.87 7.25
CA ARG A 145 -13.32 -5.00 6.98
C ARG A 145 -14.61 -4.82 7.76
N VAL A 146 -15.70 -4.62 7.04
CA VAL A 146 -17.05 -4.52 7.61
C VAL A 146 -17.70 -5.89 7.46
N GLU A 147 -18.13 -6.48 8.56
CA GLU A 147 -18.90 -7.71 8.65
C GLU A 147 -20.30 -7.39 9.19
N VAL A 148 -21.31 -7.86 8.49
CA VAL A 148 -22.70 -7.86 8.92
C VAL A 148 -23.11 -9.31 9.08
N ALA A 149 -23.63 -9.70 10.23
CA ALA A 149 -24.23 -11.01 10.40
C ALA A 149 -25.59 -10.95 11.06
N SER A 150 -26.46 -11.86 10.66
CA SER A 150 -27.76 -12.08 11.27
C SER A 150 -27.81 -13.53 11.73
N THR A 151 -28.19 -13.74 12.98
CA THR A 151 -28.33 -15.06 13.59
C THR A 151 -29.77 -15.24 14.06
N VAL A 152 -30.42 -16.29 13.58
CA VAL A 152 -31.73 -16.75 14.05
C VAL A 152 -31.49 -17.89 15.01
N ASN A 153 -31.83 -17.67 16.28
CA ASN A 153 -31.68 -18.68 17.31
C ASN A 153 -32.85 -19.69 17.26
N MET A 154 -32.70 -20.86 17.89
CA MET A 154 -33.71 -21.92 17.93
C MET A 154 -34.95 -21.52 18.74
N ASP A 155 -34.82 -20.55 19.64
CA ASP A 155 -35.93 -19.90 20.34
C ASP A 155 -36.70 -18.90 19.45
N LEU A 156 -36.39 -18.88 18.14
CA LEU A 156 -36.92 -17.96 17.14
C LEU A 156 -36.52 -16.49 17.36
N SER A 157 -35.59 -16.21 18.29
CA SER A 157 -35.08 -14.85 18.48
C SER A 157 -34.14 -14.46 17.35
N LEU A 158 -34.31 -13.23 16.85
CA LEU A 158 -33.44 -12.66 15.82
C LEU A 158 -32.37 -11.80 16.50
N SER A 159 -31.12 -12.12 16.23
CA SER A 159 -29.97 -11.29 16.58
C SER A 159 -29.26 -10.82 15.31
N TRP A 160 -28.68 -9.63 15.39
CA TRP A 160 -27.90 -9.07 14.29
C TRP A 160 -26.68 -8.36 14.87
N LYS A 161 -25.57 -8.40 14.14
CA LYS A 161 -24.31 -7.76 14.50
C LYS A 161 -23.70 -7.09 13.28
N ILE A 162 -23.13 -5.91 13.48
CA ILE A 162 -22.31 -5.20 12.52
C ILE A 162 -20.95 -5.00 13.20
N GLU A 163 -19.87 -5.55 12.66
CA GLU A 163 -18.51 -5.43 13.17
C GLU A 163 -17.60 -4.82 12.10
N GLY A 164 -16.96 -3.69 12.40
CA GLY A 164 -15.89 -3.11 11.61
C GLY A 164 -14.55 -3.44 12.24
N SER A 165 -13.66 -4.11 11.51
CA SER A 165 -12.31 -4.45 11.99
C SER A 165 -11.24 -3.90 11.06
N ARG A 166 -10.14 -3.40 11.64
CA ARG A 166 -9.01 -2.85 10.91
C ARG A 166 -7.68 -3.25 11.53
N GLN A 167 -6.68 -3.45 10.69
CA GLN A 167 -5.30 -3.66 11.11
C GLN A 167 -4.65 -2.31 11.48
N VAL A 168 -4.23 -2.15 12.73
CA VAL A 168 -3.62 -0.92 13.29
C VAL A 168 -2.10 -1.05 13.42
N GLY A 169 -1.57 -2.26 13.34
CA GLY A 169 -0.14 -2.55 13.24
C GLY A 169 0.07 -3.84 12.47
N GLU A 170 1.33 -4.20 12.21
CA GLU A 170 1.69 -5.42 11.49
C GLU A 170 1.02 -6.67 12.10
N LEU A 171 0.96 -6.74 13.43
CA LEU A 171 0.42 -7.89 14.17
C LEU A 171 -0.76 -7.51 15.08
N THR A 172 -1.33 -6.31 14.93
CA THR A 172 -2.39 -5.80 15.80
C THR A 172 -3.63 -5.45 15.00
N ARG A 173 -4.76 -6.06 15.34
CA ARG A 173 -6.08 -5.74 14.78
C ARG A 173 -6.98 -5.17 15.86
N MET A 174 -7.72 -4.13 15.53
CA MET A 174 -8.77 -3.58 16.38
C MET A 174 -10.09 -3.62 15.63
N GLY A 175 -11.17 -3.92 16.32
CA GLY A 175 -12.51 -3.89 15.78
C GLY A 175 -13.52 -3.34 16.77
N LEU A 176 -14.59 -2.80 16.21
CA LEU A 176 -15.73 -2.26 16.91
C LEU A 176 -16.97 -2.84 16.25
N GLY A 177 -17.89 -3.36 17.06
CA GLY A 177 -19.16 -3.85 16.57
C GLY A 177 -20.33 -3.42 17.44
N VAL A 178 -21.50 -3.40 16.84
CA VAL A 178 -22.77 -3.10 17.47
C VAL A 178 -23.75 -4.16 17.01
N GLY A 179 -24.53 -4.70 17.94
CA GLY A 179 -25.53 -5.70 17.61
C GLY A 179 -26.63 -5.76 18.65
N VAL A 180 -27.71 -6.42 18.26
CA VAL A 180 -28.79 -6.78 19.18
C VAL A 180 -28.71 -8.28 19.40
N GLU A 181 -28.60 -8.68 20.66
CA GLU A 181 -28.46 -10.06 21.09
C GLU A 181 -29.63 -10.40 22.01
N GLY A 182 -30.72 -10.91 21.43
CA GLY A 182 -31.98 -11.32 22.09
C GLY A 182 -32.19 -10.80 23.52
N PRO A 183 -31.87 -11.59 24.56
CA PRO A 183 -32.13 -11.25 25.97
C PRO A 183 -31.21 -10.15 26.54
N HIS A 184 -30.04 -9.93 25.96
CA HIS A 184 -29.08 -8.93 26.41
C HIS A 184 -29.32 -7.55 25.78
N GLY A 185 -30.25 -7.46 24.82
CA GLY A 185 -30.60 -6.21 24.16
C GLY A 185 -29.47 -5.70 23.28
N LEU A 186 -29.16 -4.40 23.40
CA LEU A 186 -28.16 -3.71 22.57
C LEU A 186 -26.76 -3.87 23.17
N VAL A 187 -25.86 -4.50 22.41
CA VAL A 187 -24.49 -4.81 22.83
C VAL A 187 -23.49 -4.15 21.88
N MET A 188 -22.50 -3.47 22.45
CA MET A 188 -21.34 -2.95 21.74
C MET A 188 -20.13 -3.87 22.02
N THR A 189 -19.48 -4.37 20.99
CA THR A 189 -18.31 -5.25 21.13
C THR A 189 -17.04 -4.53 20.71
N VAL A 190 -16.04 -4.47 21.59
CA VAL A 190 -14.69 -4.02 21.23
C VAL A 190 -13.80 -5.25 21.08
N SER A 191 -13.23 -5.46 19.90
CA SER A 191 -12.31 -6.56 19.62
C SER A 191 -10.88 -6.05 19.47
N TRP A 192 -9.94 -6.70 20.14
CA TRP A 192 -8.50 -6.45 19.97
C TRP A 192 -7.81 -7.80 19.78
N SER A 193 -7.05 -7.96 18.70
CA SER A 193 -6.16 -9.10 18.55
C SER A 193 -4.70 -8.69 18.39
N ARG A 194 -3.81 -9.46 19.02
CA ARG A 194 -2.36 -9.35 18.90
C ARG A 194 -1.72 -10.72 19.04
N LEU A 195 -0.80 -11.08 18.14
CA LEU A 195 0.00 -12.32 18.21
C LEU A 195 -0.85 -13.59 18.39
N GLY A 196 -1.99 -13.69 17.70
CA GLY A 196 -2.92 -14.83 17.79
C GLY A 196 -3.86 -14.83 19.01
N GLN A 197 -3.71 -13.89 19.94
CA GLN A 197 -4.67 -13.71 21.05
C GLN A 197 -5.76 -12.73 20.62
N LYS A 198 -7.04 -13.11 20.75
CA LYS A 198 -8.19 -12.24 20.45
C LYS A 198 -8.99 -11.99 21.73
N ILE A 199 -8.99 -10.74 22.19
CA ILE A 199 -9.77 -10.26 23.32
C ILE A 199 -11.03 -9.59 22.74
N LYS A 200 -12.21 -10.08 23.13
CA LYS A 200 -13.50 -9.46 22.81
C LYS A 200 -14.14 -8.97 24.11
N LEU A 201 -14.46 -7.68 24.17
CA LEU A 201 -15.10 -7.03 25.31
C LEU A 201 -16.53 -6.63 24.91
N PRO A 202 -17.54 -7.43 25.28
CA PRO A 202 -18.94 -7.05 25.09
C PRO A 202 -19.35 -6.04 26.18
N ILE A 203 -19.96 -4.94 25.76
CA ILE A 203 -20.48 -3.87 26.58
C ILE A 203 -21.99 -3.82 26.35
N ALA A 204 -22.77 -4.26 27.34
CA ALA A 204 -24.22 -4.16 27.29
C ALA A 204 -24.62 -2.68 27.46
N VAL A 205 -25.26 -2.10 26.45
CA VAL A 205 -25.64 -0.68 26.42
C VAL A 205 -27.05 -0.51 26.98
N CYS A 206 -27.99 -1.34 26.54
CA CYS A 206 -29.40 -1.21 26.94
C CYS A 206 -30.13 -2.57 26.90
N PRO A 207 -30.93 -2.91 27.92
CA PRO A 207 -31.81 -4.08 27.88
C PRO A 207 -32.93 -3.89 26.84
N ILE A 208 -33.46 -5.00 26.31
CA ILE A 208 -34.42 -5.00 25.20
C ILE A 208 -35.68 -4.17 25.47
N ASP A 209 -36.11 -4.09 26.73
CA ASP A 209 -37.33 -3.38 27.16
C ASP A 209 -37.23 -1.85 27.06
N MET A 210 -36.01 -1.30 26.93
CA MET A 210 -35.74 0.14 26.87
C MET A 210 -35.09 0.57 25.54
N VAL A 211 -35.10 -0.30 24.52
CA VAL A 211 -34.52 0.00 23.21
C VAL A 211 -35.40 1.00 22.47
N ASN A 212 -35.10 2.28 22.68
CA ASN A 212 -35.64 3.38 21.88
C ASN A 212 -34.84 3.55 20.58
N ALA A 213 -35.50 4.04 19.52
CA ALA A 213 -34.85 4.33 18.24
C ALA A 213 -33.64 5.27 18.41
N ASP A 214 -33.74 6.25 19.30
CA ASP A 214 -32.66 7.19 19.62
C ASP A 214 -31.46 6.51 20.30
N ALA A 215 -31.72 5.57 21.22
CA ALA A 215 -30.67 4.81 21.89
C ALA A 215 -29.94 3.87 20.93
N ALA A 216 -30.67 3.23 20.02
CA ALA A 216 -30.11 2.41 18.94
C ALA A 216 -29.28 3.27 17.97
N ALA A 217 -29.78 4.44 17.56
CA ALA A 217 -29.05 5.36 16.69
C ALA A 217 -27.75 5.85 17.35
N LEU A 218 -27.80 6.21 18.63
CA LEU A 218 -26.62 6.66 19.37
C LEU A 218 -25.60 5.54 19.53
N ALA A 219 -26.03 4.31 19.79
CA ALA A 219 -25.12 3.16 19.90
C ALA A 219 -24.42 2.82 18.58
N ILE A 220 -25.02 3.14 17.42
CA ILE A 220 -24.39 2.96 16.10
C ILE A 220 -23.42 4.12 15.80
N ILE A 221 -23.86 5.36 16.04
CA ILE A 221 -23.10 6.57 15.70
C ILE A 221 -21.89 6.73 16.63
N PHE A 222 -22.06 6.50 17.93
CA PHE A 222 -21.01 6.72 18.94
C PHE A 222 -19.70 5.98 18.66
N PRO A 223 -19.67 4.64 18.43
CA PRO A 223 -18.44 3.94 18.14
C PRO A 223 -17.80 4.38 16.82
N TRP A 224 -18.61 4.73 15.81
CA TRP A 224 -18.11 5.27 14.54
C TRP A 224 -17.46 6.64 14.70
N VAL A 225 -18.09 7.56 15.44
CA VAL A 225 -17.53 8.89 15.72
C VAL A 225 -16.30 8.80 16.61
N ALA A 226 -16.35 7.97 17.66
CA ALA A 226 -15.20 7.71 18.54
C ALA A 226 -14.03 7.13 17.76
N TYR A 227 -14.30 6.22 16.84
CA TYR A 227 -13.31 5.66 15.93
C TYR A 227 -12.70 6.72 15.00
N CYS A 228 -13.53 7.53 14.35
CA CYS A 228 -13.05 8.63 13.51
C CYS A 228 -12.20 9.62 14.32
N ALA A 229 -12.63 10.02 15.51
CA ALA A 229 -11.87 10.91 16.39
C ALA A 229 -10.50 10.31 16.75
N TRP A 230 -10.45 9.01 17.08
CA TRP A 230 -9.20 8.31 17.39
C TRP A 230 -8.27 8.19 16.17
N GLU A 231 -8.82 7.82 15.02
CA GLU A 231 -8.09 7.65 13.78
C GLU A 231 -7.48 8.96 13.28
N PHE A 232 -8.29 10.01 13.20
CA PHE A 232 -7.85 11.32 12.71
C PHE A 232 -7.06 12.10 13.77
N GLY A 233 -7.33 11.88 15.06
CA GLY A 233 -6.69 12.58 16.17
C GLY A 233 -5.34 12.01 16.60
N PHE A 234 -5.17 10.68 16.58
CA PHE A 234 -3.95 10.04 17.09
C PHE A 234 -3.19 9.24 16.04
N ILE A 235 -3.86 8.37 15.29
CA ILE A 235 -3.21 7.42 14.38
C ILE A 235 -2.59 8.16 13.18
N ARG A 236 -3.42 8.86 12.39
CA ARG A 236 -2.99 9.59 11.19
C ARG A 236 -1.90 10.64 11.46
N PRO A 237 -1.97 11.51 12.48
CA PRO A 237 -0.93 12.51 12.70
C PRO A 237 0.39 11.90 13.19
N ARG A 238 0.35 10.81 13.95
CA ARG A 238 1.57 10.10 14.40
C ARG A 238 2.29 9.46 13.21
N GLU A 239 1.56 8.82 12.31
CA GLU A 239 2.12 8.25 11.09
C GLU A 239 2.73 9.32 10.18
N ARG A 240 2.03 10.44 9.98
CA ARG A 240 2.55 11.59 9.22
C ARG A 240 3.84 12.14 9.83
N LYS A 241 3.92 12.25 11.16
CA LYS A 241 5.14 12.71 11.86
C LYS A 241 6.31 11.73 11.68
N ASN A 242 6.07 10.44 11.81
CA ASN A 242 7.10 9.42 11.62
C ASN A 242 7.65 9.42 10.19
N ARG A 243 6.77 9.47 9.19
CA ARG A 243 7.17 9.55 7.78
C ARG A 243 7.97 10.80 7.47
N ARG A 244 7.51 11.97 7.93
CA ARG A 244 8.25 13.23 7.79
C ARG A 244 9.63 13.15 8.45
N ARG A 245 9.76 12.48 9.61
CA ARG A 245 11.05 12.28 10.28
C ARG A 245 11.99 11.39 9.46
N VAL A 246 11.50 10.28 8.89
CA VAL A 246 12.32 9.40 8.04
C VAL A 246 12.80 10.14 6.79
N ILE A 247 11.90 10.81 6.08
CA ILE A 247 12.24 11.62 4.91
C ILE A 247 13.23 12.73 5.29
N ALA A 248 13.00 13.45 6.39
CA ALA A 248 13.88 14.52 6.83
C ALA A 248 15.27 14.01 7.26
N ARG A 249 15.36 12.84 7.90
CA ARG A 249 16.66 12.21 8.23
C ARG A 249 17.45 11.91 6.96
N ARG A 250 16.81 11.30 5.96
CA ARG A 250 17.45 11.01 4.68
C ARG A 250 17.85 12.27 3.92
N GLN A 251 16.98 13.28 3.88
CA GLN A 251 17.35 14.58 3.30
C GLN A 251 18.57 15.19 3.99
N LYS A 252 18.70 15.04 5.32
CA LYS A 252 19.88 15.51 6.05
C LYS A 252 21.14 14.71 5.72
N GLU A 253 21.02 13.39 5.56
CA GLU A 253 22.13 12.53 5.13
C GLU A 253 22.59 12.88 3.72
N LEU A 254 21.67 12.97 2.75
CA LEU A 254 21.97 13.37 1.37
C LEU A 254 22.63 14.75 1.32
N LYS A 255 22.10 15.74 2.05
CA LYS A 255 22.70 17.09 2.12
C LYS A 255 24.13 17.09 2.65
N LYS A 256 24.51 16.16 3.52
CA LYS A 256 25.89 16.02 4.02
C LYS A 256 26.81 15.40 2.98
N LEU A 257 26.30 14.53 2.12
CA LEU A 257 27.07 13.83 1.10
C LEU A 257 27.29 14.67 -0.16
N VAL A 258 26.34 15.55 -0.52
CA VAL A 258 26.44 16.46 -1.67
C VAL A 258 27.78 17.22 -1.75
N PRO A 259 28.27 17.92 -0.71
CA PRO A 259 29.54 18.64 -0.81
C PRO A 259 30.75 17.71 -0.99
N ILE A 260 30.73 16.53 -0.35
CA ILE A 260 31.82 15.54 -0.48
C ILE A 260 31.87 15.03 -1.93
N LYS A 261 30.71 14.63 -2.49
CA LYS A 261 30.62 14.18 -3.88
C LYS A 261 30.95 15.27 -4.89
N ARG A 262 30.58 16.53 -4.58
CA ARG A 262 30.98 17.68 -5.40
C ARG A 262 32.49 17.86 -5.41
N ALA A 263 33.15 17.76 -4.25
CA ALA A 263 34.61 17.83 -4.17
C ALA A 263 35.32 16.68 -4.89
N GLU A 264 34.84 15.44 -4.72
CA GLU A 264 35.33 14.26 -5.46
C GLU A 264 35.21 14.46 -6.97
N SER A 265 34.09 15.01 -7.44
CA SER A 265 33.84 15.26 -8.87
C SER A 265 34.78 16.35 -9.43
N LEU A 266 35.06 17.39 -8.66
CA LEU A 266 36.01 18.44 -9.04
C LEU A 266 37.43 17.88 -9.14
N GLN A 267 37.88 17.10 -8.17
CA GLN A 267 39.21 16.45 -8.20
C GLN A 267 39.35 15.51 -9.39
N ALA A 268 38.33 14.70 -9.68
CA ALA A 268 38.33 13.83 -10.86
C ALA A 268 38.40 14.63 -12.17
N THR A 269 37.70 15.77 -12.22
CA THR A 269 37.73 16.68 -13.37
C THR A 269 39.12 17.27 -13.57
N GLU A 270 39.77 17.74 -12.49
CA GLU A 270 41.14 18.26 -12.49
C GLU A 270 42.14 17.23 -13.05
N LEU A 271 42.09 15.98 -12.57
CA LEU A 271 42.94 14.88 -13.05
C LEU A 271 42.75 14.57 -14.53
N MET A 272 41.52 14.71 -15.06
CA MET A 272 41.22 14.44 -16.46
C MET A 272 41.60 15.61 -17.39
N THR A 273 41.74 16.83 -16.88
CA THR A 273 41.88 18.05 -17.71
C THR A 273 43.04 17.98 -18.69
N GLU A 274 44.24 17.60 -18.25
CA GLU A 274 45.43 17.59 -19.09
C GLU A 274 45.33 16.55 -20.21
N GLN A 275 44.85 15.35 -19.87
CA GLN A 275 44.67 14.27 -20.84
C GLN A 275 43.62 14.64 -21.89
N VAL A 276 42.49 15.21 -21.45
CA VAL A 276 41.39 15.61 -22.35
C VAL A 276 41.81 16.77 -23.24
N ARG A 277 42.49 17.80 -22.70
CA ARG A 277 43.02 18.92 -23.51
C ARG A 277 43.99 18.44 -24.57
N ARG A 278 44.88 17.49 -24.24
CA ARG A 278 45.82 16.90 -25.21
C ARG A 278 45.11 16.10 -26.29
N ARG A 279 44.01 15.41 -25.96
CA ARG A 279 43.17 14.71 -26.95
C ARG A 279 42.43 15.69 -27.85
N GLN A 280 41.77 16.70 -27.29
CA GLN A 280 41.07 17.73 -28.04
C GLN A 280 42.00 18.48 -29.01
N ALA A 281 43.20 18.86 -28.58
CA ALA A 281 44.17 19.53 -29.46
C ALA A 281 44.67 18.66 -30.62
N LYS A 282 44.59 17.32 -30.50
CA LYS A 282 44.88 16.41 -31.62
C LYS A 282 43.70 16.28 -32.57
N GLU A 283 42.48 16.18 -32.03
CA GLU A 283 41.27 16.15 -32.85
C GLU A 283 41.08 17.46 -33.61
N GLU A 284 41.34 18.60 -32.97
CA GLU A 284 41.27 19.93 -33.61
C GLU A 284 42.23 20.06 -34.80
N ARG A 285 43.44 19.46 -34.72
CA ARG A 285 44.39 19.42 -35.85
C ARG A 285 43.95 18.51 -37.00
N GLN A 286 43.02 17.59 -36.73
CA GLN A 286 42.51 16.61 -37.67
C GLN A 286 41.09 16.96 -38.13
N ASP A 287 40.60 18.18 -37.83
CA ASP A 287 39.23 18.63 -38.06
C ASP A 287 38.18 17.63 -37.50
N GLY A 288 38.46 17.11 -36.30
CA GLY A 288 37.62 16.16 -35.55
C GLY A 288 36.56 16.79 -34.65
N LEU A 289 35.98 16.01 -33.74
CA LEU A 289 34.86 16.45 -32.89
C LEU A 289 35.38 17.10 -31.60
N VAL A 290 35.21 18.41 -31.47
CA VAL A 290 35.59 19.14 -30.25
C VAL A 290 34.36 19.64 -29.51
N ILE A 291 34.25 19.27 -28.23
CA ILE A 291 33.18 19.73 -27.36
C ILE A 291 33.57 21.09 -26.77
N THR A 292 32.78 22.11 -27.11
CA THR A 292 33.00 23.50 -26.67
C THR A 292 32.31 23.81 -25.33
N LYS A 293 31.12 23.25 -25.11
CA LYS A 293 30.33 23.46 -23.90
C LYS A 293 29.39 22.29 -23.63
N ALA A 294 29.38 21.77 -22.41
CA ALA A 294 28.39 20.83 -21.94
C ALA A 294 27.96 21.17 -20.51
N GLU A 295 26.66 21.28 -20.28
CA GLU A 295 26.06 21.69 -19.01
C GLU A 295 25.05 20.64 -18.57
N TYR A 296 25.13 20.21 -17.30
CA TYR A 296 24.19 19.28 -16.68
C TYR A 296 23.49 19.94 -15.51
N GLY A 297 22.16 19.99 -15.54
CA GLY A 297 21.38 20.62 -14.49
C GLY A 297 19.89 20.47 -14.71
N HIS A 298 19.11 20.73 -13.67
CA HIS A 298 17.66 20.78 -13.76
C HIS A 298 17.23 22.17 -14.24
N TYR A 299 16.65 22.25 -15.44
CA TYR A 299 16.02 23.47 -15.95
C TYR A 299 14.55 23.48 -15.51
N PRO A 300 14.14 24.30 -14.53
CA PRO A 300 12.74 24.39 -14.18
C PRO A 300 11.95 24.93 -15.38
N SER A 301 10.90 24.19 -15.78
CA SER A 301 9.98 24.63 -16.82
C SER A 301 9.36 25.99 -16.44
N LYS A 302 9.40 26.96 -17.35
CA LYS A 302 8.88 28.34 -17.18
C LYS A 302 7.37 28.42 -16.88
N LYS A 303 6.64 27.30 -16.80
CA LYS A 303 5.18 27.26 -16.65
C LYS A 303 4.63 27.54 -15.24
N LYS A 304 5.46 27.69 -14.20
CA LYS A 304 4.98 28.11 -12.87
C LYS A 304 5.67 29.40 -12.44
N GLY A 305 4.95 30.51 -12.57
CA GLY A 305 5.38 31.88 -12.29
C GLY A 305 5.68 32.20 -10.83
N ASN A 306 6.51 31.40 -10.16
CA ASN A 306 6.93 31.63 -8.78
C ASN A 306 8.38 31.18 -8.48
N ASP A 307 9.27 31.17 -9.49
CA ASP A 307 10.68 30.77 -9.32
C ASP A 307 11.66 31.90 -9.69
N VAL A 308 11.34 33.12 -9.26
CA VAL A 308 12.23 34.28 -9.37
C VAL A 308 13.26 34.18 -8.24
N GLY A 309 14.33 33.40 -8.45
CA GLY A 309 15.48 33.41 -7.54
C GLY A 309 16.15 32.07 -7.24
N LYS A 310 15.68 30.94 -7.78
CA LYS A 310 16.53 29.74 -7.80
C LYS A 310 17.57 29.90 -8.89
N GLU A 311 18.80 30.19 -8.47
CA GLU A 311 19.97 30.01 -9.34
C GLU A 311 19.90 28.60 -9.94
N TYR A 312 20.02 28.54 -11.27
CA TYR A 312 20.08 27.29 -11.99
C TYR A 312 21.20 26.44 -11.38
N GLU A 313 20.86 25.30 -10.78
CA GLU A 313 21.85 24.33 -10.30
C GLU A 313 22.38 23.58 -11.52
N VAL A 314 23.20 24.29 -12.29
CA VAL A 314 23.83 23.81 -13.53
C VAL A 314 25.31 23.60 -13.23
N VAL A 315 25.79 22.42 -13.58
CA VAL A 315 27.16 21.98 -13.44
C VAL A 315 27.79 21.91 -14.82
N ASP A 316 28.94 22.56 -14.99
CA ASP A 316 29.75 22.42 -16.21
C ASP A 316 30.36 21.01 -16.25
N VAL A 317 30.00 20.26 -17.29
CA VAL A 317 30.45 18.89 -17.55
C VAL A 317 31.24 18.79 -18.86
N THR A 318 31.79 19.91 -19.35
CA THR A 318 32.52 19.96 -20.63
C THR A 318 33.70 18.99 -20.69
N ILE A 319 34.56 18.98 -19.66
CA ILE A 319 35.75 18.11 -19.59
C ILE A 319 35.40 16.61 -19.55
N PRO A 320 34.52 16.13 -18.65
CA PRO A 320 34.19 14.70 -18.61
C PRO A 320 33.47 14.22 -19.87
N VAL A 321 32.60 15.03 -20.48
CA VAL A 321 31.95 14.68 -21.76
C VAL A 321 32.97 14.67 -22.89
N ALA A 322 33.91 15.63 -22.93
CA ALA A 322 34.99 15.64 -23.90
C ALA A 322 35.93 14.44 -23.78
N GLY A 323 36.10 13.89 -22.58
CA GLY A 323 36.87 12.66 -22.36
C GLY A 323 36.27 11.40 -22.98
N LEU A 324 34.96 11.43 -23.31
CA LEU A 324 34.24 10.32 -23.96
C LEU A 324 34.32 10.34 -25.49
N VAL A 325 34.99 11.33 -26.07
CA VAL A 325 35.24 11.37 -27.52
C VAL A 325 36.38 10.41 -27.86
N ASP A 326 36.11 9.49 -28.78
CA ASP A 326 37.11 8.60 -29.38
C ASP A 326 36.92 8.61 -30.90
N ARG A 327 38.00 8.91 -31.64
CA ARG A 327 38.02 8.95 -33.12
C ARG A 327 36.86 9.78 -33.70
N SER A 328 36.79 11.06 -33.30
CA SER A 328 35.78 12.02 -33.76
C SER A 328 34.31 11.62 -33.53
N GLN A 329 34.05 10.66 -32.62
CA GLN A 329 32.71 10.25 -32.23
C GLN A 329 32.55 10.26 -30.71
N LEU A 330 31.37 10.67 -30.23
CA LEU A 330 31.03 10.63 -28.81
C LEU A 330 30.52 9.24 -28.43
N VAL A 331 31.30 8.50 -27.63
CA VAL A 331 30.94 7.14 -27.20
C VAL A 331 30.38 7.17 -25.79
N ILE A 332 29.05 7.10 -25.67
CA ILE A 332 28.37 6.97 -24.38
C ILE A 332 28.22 5.47 -24.06
N PRO A 333 28.91 4.94 -23.03
CA PRO A 333 28.84 3.53 -22.71
C PRO A 333 27.43 3.11 -22.27
N LYS A 334 26.98 1.93 -22.68
CA LYS A 334 25.64 1.40 -22.39
C LYS A 334 25.35 1.24 -20.89
N ASN A 335 26.39 1.11 -20.05
CA ASN A 335 26.26 1.01 -18.59
C ASN A 335 26.07 2.37 -17.89
N MET A 336 26.08 3.48 -18.62
CA MET A 336 25.80 4.80 -18.05
C MET A 336 24.29 4.98 -17.89
N VAL A 337 23.85 5.36 -16.69
CA VAL A 337 22.43 5.62 -16.43
C VAL A 337 22.00 6.84 -17.24
N LYS A 338 21.17 6.61 -18.27
CA LYS A 338 20.58 7.66 -19.10
C LYS A 338 19.35 8.20 -18.39
N LEU A 339 19.54 9.23 -17.55
CA LEU A 339 18.41 9.97 -16.98
C LEU A 339 17.96 11.01 -18.02
N TRP A 340 17.09 10.62 -18.94
CA TRP A 340 16.36 11.57 -19.78
C TRP A 340 15.14 12.05 -19.00
N CYS A 341 15.07 13.35 -18.75
CA CYS A 341 13.85 14.00 -18.31
C CYS A 341 12.97 14.23 -19.55
N CYS A 342 11.78 13.65 -19.60
CA CYS A 342 10.70 14.15 -20.45
C CYS A 342 10.04 15.36 -19.78
#